data_AF-A0A957DXT5-F1
#
_entry.id   AF-A0A957DXT5-F1
#
_cell.length_a   1.000
_cell.length_b   1.000
_cell.length_c   1.000
_cell.angle_alpha   90.00
_cell.angle_beta   90.00
_cell.angle_gamma   90.00
#
_symmetry.space_group_name_H-M   'P 1'
#
loop_
_entity.id
_entity.type
_entity.pdbx_description
1 polymer ?
#
loop_
_entity_poly.entity_id
_entity_poly.type
_entity_poly.pdbx_seq_one_letter_code
_entity_poly.pdbx_strand_id
1 'polypeptide(L)' 'MIQLKRAYDEPELADGRRFLVDRLWPRGVKKEELALDGWHKDAAPSTELRRWFGHDPEKWPEFQRRYWS' A
#
# COMPACT_ATOMS: atom_id res chain seq x y z
N MET A 1 -5.18 -9.26 14.41
CA MET A 1 -5.17 -7.77 14.45
C MET A 1 -4.25 -7.31 13.33
N ILE A 2 -4.64 -6.31 12.54
CA ILE A 2 -3.82 -5.75 11.44
C ILE A 2 -3.22 -4.43 11.93
N GLN A 3 -1.92 -4.24 11.67
CA GLN A 3 -1.20 -3.00 11.98
C GLN A 3 -0.78 -2.31 10.69
N LEU A 4 -0.78 -0.97 10.69
CA LEU A 4 -0.30 -0.16 9.59
C LEU A 4 1.09 0.37 9.93
N LYS A 5 2.04 0.23 8.99
CA LYS A 5 3.40 0.75 9.09
C LYS A 5 3.81 1.31 7.74
N ARG A 6 4.53 2.45 7.69
CA ARG A 6 4.99 2.98 6.41
C ARG A 6 6.14 2.14 5.91
N ALA A 7 6.26 2.01 4.59
CA ALA A 7 7.41 1.35 3.97
C ALA A 7 8.75 2.09 4.19
N TYR A 8 8.73 3.27 4.80
CA TYR A 8 9.93 4.03 5.13
C TYR A 8 10.33 3.89 6.60
N ASP A 9 9.49 3.25 7.42
CA ASP A 9 9.79 2.98 8.82
C ASP A 9 10.58 1.66 8.90
N GLU A 10 11.57 1.62 9.80
CA GLU A 10 12.45 0.46 9.93
C GLU A 10 11.69 -0.81 10.36
N PRO A 11 12.05 -2.00 9.84
CA PRO A 11 11.52 -3.28 10.32
C PRO A 11 11.70 -3.46 11.82
N GLU A 12 10.68 -3.93 12.52
CA GLU A 12 10.76 -4.27 13.95
C GLU A 12 10.31 -5.71 14.23
N LEU A 13 10.86 -6.33 15.26
CA LEU A 13 10.49 -7.70 15.67
C LEU A 13 8.99 -7.82 16.02
N ALA A 14 8.39 -6.74 16.51
CA ALA A 14 6.97 -6.69 16.86
C ALA A 14 6.04 -6.62 15.64
N ASP A 15 6.56 -6.36 14.43
CA ASP A 15 5.76 -6.24 13.21
C ASP A 15 5.10 -7.58 12.79
N GLY A 16 5.63 -8.71 13.28
CA GLY A 16 5.18 -10.03 12.86
C GLY A 16 5.43 -10.25 11.35
N ARG A 17 4.39 -10.70 10.61
CA ARG A 17 4.48 -10.88 9.16
C ARG A 17 4.18 -9.58 8.43
N ARG A 18 5.08 -9.16 7.54
CA ARG A 18 5.04 -7.88 6.83
C ARG A 18 4.64 -8.07 5.39
N PHE A 19 3.60 -7.36 4.97
CA PHE A 19 3.06 -7.44 3.62
C PHE A 19 2.97 -6.06 3.00
N LEU A 20 3.49 -5.92 1.78
CA LEU A 20 3.26 -4.72 0.98
C LEU A 20 1.92 -4.86 0.26
N VAL A 21 1.05 -3.86 0.41
CA VAL A 21 -0.29 -3.82 -0.22
C VAL A 21 -0.43 -2.68 -1.23
N ASP A 22 0.62 -1.90 -1.47
CA ASP A 22 0.64 -0.91 -2.56
C ASP A 22 0.97 -1.61 -3.89
N ARG A 23 0.43 -1.10 -5.00
CA ARG A 23 0.76 -1.62 -6.35
C ARG A 23 2.16 -1.22 -6.77
N LEU A 24 2.64 -0.08 -6.27
CA LEU A 24 3.93 0.48 -6.63
C LEU A 24 4.97 0.18 -5.56
N TRP A 25 6.18 -0.12 -6.01
CA TRP A 25 7.31 -0.26 -5.10
C TRP A 25 7.68 1.11 -4.52
N PRO A 26 7.95 1.22 -3.19
CA PRO A 26 8.38 2.47 -2.57
C PRO A 26 9.66 3.01 -3.20
N ARG A 27 9.63 4.30 -3.57
CA ARG A 27 10.79 4.94 -4.20
C ARG A 27 11.96 5.01 -3.23
N GLY A 28 13.15 4.66 -3.70
CA GLY A 28 14.40 4.77 -2.95
C GLY A 28 14.64 3.69 -1.90
N VAL A 29 13.78 2.65 -1.84
CA VAL A 29 13.91 1.55 -0.88
C VAL A 29 14.33 0.28 -1.60
N LYS A 30 15.33 -0.44 -1.08
CA LYS A 30 15.74 -1.73 -1.63
C LYS A 30 14.77 -2.84 -1.18
N LYS A 31 14.73 -3.94 -1.93
CA LYS A 31 13.81 -5.06 -1.63
C LYS A 31 14.06 -5.67 -0.26
N GLU A 32 15.32 -5.76 0.12
CA GLU A 32 15.80 -6.39 1.35
C GLU A 32 15.52 -5.51 2.58
N GLU A 33 15.51 -4.18 2.42
CA GLU A 33 15.27 -3.20 3.49
C GLU A 33 13.84 -3.29 4.05
N LEU A 34 12.87 -3.71 3.22
CA LEU A 34 11.48 -3.83 3.65
C LEU A 34 11.16 -5.15 4.37
N ALA A 35 12.07 -6.12 4.44
CA ALA A 35 11.87 -7.42 5.10
C ALA A 35 10.43 -7.95 5.00
N LEU A 36 9.91 -8.05 3.77
CA LEU A 36 8.52 -8.44 3.48
C LEU A 36 8.39 -9.95 3.34
N ASP A 37 7.34 -10.51 3.92
CA ASP A 37 6.88 -11.87 3.70
C ASP A 37 6.07 -12.03 2.39
N GLY A 38 5.61 -10.92 1.82
CA GLY A 38 4.82 -10.95 0.59
C GLY A 38 4.48 -9.57 0.02
N TRP A 39 4.06 -9.57 -1.24
CA TRP A 39 3.59 -8.39 -1.95
C TRP A 39 2.22 -8.66 -2.59
N HIS A 40 1.17 -8.16 -1.96
CA HIS A 40 -0.22 -8.37 -2.36
C HIS A 40 -0.73 -7.19 -3.21
N LYS A 41 -0.30 -7.13 -4.47
CA LYS A 41 -0.69 -6.08 -5.42
C LYS A 41 -2.20 -6.03 -5.70
N ASP A 42 -2.91 -7.13 -5.49
CA ASP A 42 -4.34 -7.23 -5.76
C ASP A 42 -5.17 -6.53 -4.68
N ALA A 43 -4.59 -6.28 -3.50
CA ALA A 43 -5.17 -5.41 -2.48
C ALA A 43 -4.95 -3.92 -2.78
N ALA A 44 -4.28 -3.56 -3.87
CA ALA A 44 -4.09 -2.16 -4.25
C ALA A 44 -5.15 -1.71 -5.26
N PRO A 45 -5.50 -0.40 -5.30
CA PRO A 45 -6.35 0.13 -6.37
C PRO A 45 -5.75 -0.15 -7.76
N SER A 46 -6.60 -0.33 -8.76
CA SER A 46 -6.17 -0.45 -10.15
C SER A 46 -5.38 0.79 -10.59
N THR A 47 -4.53 0.64 -11.61
CA THR A 47 -3.75 1.76 -12.16
C THR A 47 -4.65 2.90 -12.63
N GLU A 48 -5.78 2.57 -13.24
CA GLU A 48 -6.78 3.53 -13.72
C GLU A 48 -7.44 4.27 -12.56
N LEU A 49 -7.88 3.55 -11.52
CA LEU A 49 -8.51 4.15 -10.35
C LEU A 49 -7.54 5.07 -9.59
N ARG A 50 -6.28 4.64 -9.42
CA ARG A 50 -5.23 5.46 -8.80
C ARG A 50 -4.98 6.75 -9.59
N ARG A 51 -4.92 6.68 -10.92
CA ARG A 51 -4.74 7.85 -11.80
C ARG A 51 -5.93 8.79 -11.72
N TRP A 52 -7.15 8.25 -11.74
CA TRP A 52 -8.38 9.04 -11.62
C TRP A 52 -8.48 9.78 -10.28
N PHE A 53 -8.11 9.10 -9.18
CA PHE A 53 -8.09 9.69 -7.84
C PHE A 53 -7.16 10.90 -7.79
N GLY A 54 -5.95 10.78 -8.35
CA GLY A 54 -5.02 11.91 -8.49
C GLY A 54 -4.64 12.59 -7.17
N HIS A 55 -4.81 11.90 -6.03
CA HIS A 55 -4.63 12.46 -4.68
C HIS A 55 -5.56 13.63 -4.33
N ASP A 56 -6.70 13.73 -5.03
CA ASP A 56 -7.73 14.74 -4.76
C ASP A 56 -8.61 14.31 -3.57
N PRO A 57 -8.54 15.00 -2.42
CA PRO A 57 -9.33 14.63 -1.24
C PRO A 57 -10.84 14.67 -1.48
N GLU A 58 -11.33 15.53 -2.38
CA GLU A 58 -12.75 15.65 -2.69
C GLU A 58 -13.30 14.38 -3.36
N LYS A 59 -12.43 13.63 -4.06
CA LYS A 59 -12.77 12.36 -4.71
C LYS A 59 -12.74 11.17 -3.77
N TRP A 60 -12.31 11.33 -2.51
CA TRP A 60 -12.11 10.20 -1.59
C TRP A 60 -13.37 9.33 -1.38
N PRO A 61 -14.57 9.89 -1.16
CA PRO A 61 -15.77 9.07 -0.99
C PRO A 61 -16.08 8.19 -2.21
N GLU A 62 -15.89 8.73 -3.42
CA GLU A 62 -16.13 8.00 -4.67
C GLU A 62 -14.99 7.01 -4.97
N PHE A 63 -13.76 7.32 -4.61
CA PHE A 63 -12.65 6.37 -4.67
C PHE A 63 -12.93 5.12 -3.85
N GLN A 64 -13.43 5.29 -2.61
CA GLN A 64 -13.85 4.17 -1.77
C GLN A 64 -15.01 3.37 -2.37
N ARG A 65 -15.96 4.01 -3.06
CA ARG A 65 -17.00 3.25 -3.76
C ARG A 65 -16.43 2.41 -4.89
N ARG A 66 -15.55 2.97 -5.72
CA ARG A 66 -14.99 2.32 -6.92
C ARG A 66 -13.95 1.24 -6.63
N TYR A 67 -13.25 1.29 -5.49
CA TYR A 67 -12.33 0.21 -5.13
C TYR A 67 -13.09 -1.01 -4.58
N TRP A 68 -14.22 -0.81 -3.92
CA TRP A 68 -15.01 -1.88 -3.29
C TRP A 68 -16.06 -2.48 -4.24
N SER A 69 -16.20 -1.93 -5.45
CA SER A 69 -17.03 -2.45 -6.54
C SER A 69 -16.25 -3.44 -7.40
#